data_AF-A0A0D7AP00-F1
#
_entry.id   AF-A0A0D7AP00-F1
#
_cell.length_a   1.000
_cell.length_b   1.000
_cell.length_c   1.000
_cell.angle_alpha   90.00
_cell.angle_beta   90.00
_cell.angle_gamma   90.00
#
_symmetry.space_group_name_H-M   'P 1'
#
loop_
_entity.id
_entity.type
_entity.pdbx_description
1 polymer ?
#
loop_
_entity_poly.entity_id
_entity_poly.type
_entity_poly.pdbx_seq_one_letter_code
_entity_poly.pdbx_strand_id
1 'polypeptide(L)'
;MPASRNPTPNPATPAAPPADSVSTGPVPRTTASTTFVSPVPPSAPTTSTVSSVQRADYFAKVPTCQSDACNWDDFLTRWTIAIGGAGYAHLFDPTFEPPTRPTDSGSSTYATDLATYEAYTRLESQARSHLAGVLEDDMLRKVLRDSTRVLDMWQKLVAAVQNKSEVMIAQAKGEWMQRRCPRHETIARRPLHRVLR
;
A
#
# COMPACT_ATOMS: atom_id res chain seq x y z
N MET A 1 2.19 14.61 75.20
CA MET A 1 3.00 15.46 76.10
C MET A 1 4.41 15.57 75.51
N PRO A 2 5.06 16.73 75.52
CA PRO A 2 5.04 17.69 74.39
C PRO A 2 6.44 18.10 73.83
N ALA A 3 6.42 18.68 72.60
CA ALA A 3 7.19 19.84 72.07
C ALA A 3 8.75 19.82 72.14
N SER A 4 9.55 20.60 71.39
CA SER A 4 9.39 21.62 70.36
C SER A 4 10.78 21.97 69.79
N ARG A 5 10.79 22.64 68.63
CA ARG A 5 11.73 23.67 68.13
C ARG A 5 12.83 23.30 67.14
N ASN A 6 12.58 23.82 65.94
CA ASN A 6 13.50 24.26 64.89
C ASN A 6 14.35 25.47 65.35
N PRO A 7 15.41 25.86 64.62
CA PRO A 7 15.25 27.01 63.72
C PRO A 7 16.01 26.93 62.39
N THR A 8 15.39 27.52 61.36
CA THR A 8 15.99 27.94 60.07
C THR A 8 16.89 29.17 60.27
N PRO A 9 17.80 29.48 59.33
CA PRO A 9 17.44 30.51 58.33
C PRO A 9 17.96 30.24 56.90
N ASN A 10 17.10 30.54 55.91
CA ASN A 10 17.45 30.92 54.52
C ASN A 10 17.91 32.42 54.53
N PRO A 11 18.41 33.09 53.45
CA PRO A 11 18.19 32.82 52.02
C PRO A 11 19.37 33.15 51.05
N ALA A 12 19.30 32.68 49.80
CA ALA A 12 19.84 33.42 48.65
C ALA A 12 19.18 32.98 47.33
N THR A 13 18.21 33.78 46.88
CA THR A 13 17.81 33.92 45.46
C THR A 13 17.68 35.43 45.24
N PRO A 14 18.22 36.01 44.16
CA PRO A 14 17.43 36.29 42.95
C PRO A 14 18.27 36.09 41.67
N ALA A 15 17.79 35.90 40.44
CA ALA A 15 16.67 36.53 39.76
C ALA A 15 16.34 35.79 38.44
N ALA A 16 15.11 35.95 37.96
CA ALA A 16 14.69 35.90 36.55
C ALA A 16 14.10 37.29 36.19
N PRO A 17 13.58 37.62 34.98
CA PRO A 17 13.78 37.16 33.59
C PRO A 17 14.13 38.39 32.67
N PRO A 18 13.98 38.42 31.31
CA PRO A 18 12.69 38.43 30.56
C PRO A 18 12.70 37.50 29.30
N ALA A 19 11.61 36.84 28.93
CA ALA A 19 10.50 37.27 28.05
C ALA A 19 10.86 37.58 26.57
N ASP A 20 10.09 36.94 25.68
CA ASP A 20 9.82 37.23 24.27
C ASP A 20 10.85 36.87 23.18
N SER A 21 10.59 35.76 22.47
CA SER A 21 10.21 35.84 21.05
C SER A 21 9.72 34.49 20.52
N VAL A 22 8.43 34.45 20.19
CA VAL A 22 7.89 33.54 19.18
C VAL A 22 8.56 33.87 17.86
N SER A 23 9.28 32.91 17.29
CA SER A 23 9.66 32.95 15.88
C SER A 23 9.21 31.66 15.22
N THR A 24 8.06 31.75 14.56
CA THR A 24 7.55 30.85 13.55
C THR A 24 8.55 30.79 12.38
N GLY A 25 9.49 29.84 12.44
CA GLY A 25 10.38 29.47 11.34
C GLY A 25 9.85 28.22 10.61
N PRO A 26 10.09 28.08 9.30
CA PRO A 26 9.33 27.18 8.44
C PRO A 26 9.55 25.72 8.82
N VAL A 27 8.44 25.03 9.10
CA VAL A 27 8.37 23.58 9.20
C VAL A 27 8.99 23.00 7.91
N PRO A 28 10.08 22.22 7.97
CA PRO A 28 10.53 21.50 6.79
C PRO A 28 9.39 20.58 6.39
N ARG A 29 8.84 20.84 5.20
CA ARG A 29 7.89 19.97 4.52
C ARG A 29 8.64 18.66 4.29
N THR A 30 8.44 17.70 5.19
CA THR A 30 8.75 16.31 4.90
C THR A 30 7.83 15.93 3.75
N THR A 31 8.34 16.08 2.53
CA THR A 31 7.86 15.27 1.42
C THR A 31 7.99 13.83 1.92
N ALA A 32 6.87 13.15 2.07
CA ALA A 32 6.86 11.71 2.19
C ALA A 32 7.45 11.17 0.88
N SER A 33 8.78 11.18 0.80
CA SER A 33 9.49 10.28 -0.09
C SER A 33 9.29 8.94 0.56
N THR A 34 8.25 8.23 0.13
CA THR A 34 8.10 6.81 0.38
C THR A 34 9.36 6.17 -0.19
N THR A 35 10.34 5.95 0.67
CA THR A 35 11.53 5.18 0.35
C THR A 35 11.02 3.80 -0.02
N PHE A 36 11.00 3.51 -1.32
CA PHE A 36 10.88 2.15 -1.81
C PHE A 36 11.94 1.33 -1.09
N VAL A 37 11.51 0.43 -0.20
CA VAL A 37 12.41 -0.52 0.45
C VAL A 37 12.96 -1.39 -0.69
N SER A 38 14.26 -1.27 -0.92
CA SER A 38 14.98 -2.01 -1.96
C SER A 38 14.78 -3.52 -1.74
N PRO A 39 14.37 -4.31 -2.75
CA PRO A 39 14.24 -5.75 -2.58
C PRO A 39 15.60 -6.37 -2.32
N VAL A 40 15.63 -7.32 -1.37
CA VAL A 40 16.75 -8.24 -1.12
C VAL A 40 17.27 -8.79 -2.46
N PRO A 41 18.60 -8.86 -2.70
CA PRO A 41 19.16 -9.30 -3.96
C PRO A 41 18.69 -10.71 -4.35
N PRO A 42 18.47 -10.99 -5.65
CA PRO A 42 17.99 -12.29 -6.10
C PRO A 42 19.11 -13.31 -5.92
N SER A 43 19.09 -14.02 -4.79
CA SER A 43 19.81 -15.28 -4.72
C SER A 43 19.08 -16.27 -5.64
N ALA A 44 19.86 -16.98 -6.46
CA ALA A 44 19.46 -17.99 -7.43
C ALA A 44 18.24 -18.82 -6.98
N PRO A 45 17.41 -19.35 -7.89
CA PRO A 45 16.20 -20.07 -7.53
C PRO A 45 16.56 -21.30 -6.68
N THR A 46 16.56 -21.12 -5.36
CA THR A 46 16.55 -22.23 -4.43
C THR A 46 15.26 -22.95 -4.73
N THR A 47 15.40 -24.13 -5.32
CA THR A 47 14.30 -25.05 -5.57
C THR A 47 13.87 -25.57 -4.21
N SER A 48 13.20 -24.71 -3.45
CA SER A 48 12.67 -25.06 -2.14
C SER A 48 11.62 -26.13 -2.39
N THR A 49 11.90 -27.32 -1.87
CA THR A 49 11.08 -28.55 -1.94
C THR A 49 9.82 -28.41 -1.07
N VAL A 50 9.16 -27.25 -1.15
CA VAL A 50 7.95 -26.92 -0.42
C VAL A 50 6.80 -27.52 -1.22
N SER A 51 6.07 -28.45 -0.59
CA SER A 51 4.89 -29.05 -1.22
C SER A 51 3.82 -27.98 -1.49
N SER A 52 2.92 -28.23 -2.43
CA SER A 52 1.81 -27.30 -2.72
C SER A 52 0.96 -26.97 -1.50
N VAL A 53 0.80 -27.93 -0.57
CA VAL A 53 0.10 -27.74 0.70
C VAL A 53 0.85 -26.75 1.59
N GLN A 54 2.16 -26.94 1.77
CA GLN A 54 3.00 -26.02 2.55
C GLN A 54 3.05 -24.61 1.93
N ARG A 55 2.94 -24.49 0.61
CA ARG A 55 2.84 -23.18 -0.07
C ARG A 55 1.54 -22.46 0.27
N ALA A 56 0.42 -23.18 0.32
CA ALA A 56 -0.88 -22.62 0.64
C ALA A 56 -0.94 -22.09 2.09
N ASP A 57 -0.25 -22.72 3.03
CA ASP A 57 -0.21 -22.31 4.43
C ASP A 57 0.32 -20.88 4.62
N TYR A 58 1.25 -20.43 3.78
CA TYR A 58 1.74 -19.04 3.80
C TYR A 58 0.65 -18.02 3.49
N PHE A 59 -0.36 -18.39 2.68
CA PHE A 59 -1.46 -17.50 2.30
C PHE A 59 -2.61 -17.49 3.32
N ALA A 60 -2.66 -18.43 4.26
CA ALA A 60 -3.73 -18.52 5.25
C ALA A 60 -3.84 -17.28 6.17
N LYS A 61 -2.79 -16.47 6.24
CA LYS A 61 -2.73 -15.23 7.04
C LYS A 61 -2.79 -13.95 6.21
N VAL A 62 -2.92 -14.05 4.88
CA VAL A 62 -3.12 -12.89 4.03
C VAL A 62 -4.58 -12.45 4.17
N PRO A 63 -4.85 -11.22 4.64
CA PRO A 63 -6.22 -10.73 4.72
C PRO A 63 -6.78 -10.53 3.30
N THR A 64 -8.09 -10.58 3.14
CA THR A 64 -8.73 -10.16 1.88
C THR A 64 -8.45 -8.68 1.66
N CYS A 65 -7.96 -8.31 0.48
CA CYS A 65 -7.78 -6.91 0.11
C CYS A 65 -9.16 -6.30 -0.18
N GLN A 66 -9.54 -5.32 0.64
CA GLN A 66 -10.84 -4.68 0.57
C GLN A 66 -10.94 -3.78 -0.64
N SER A 67 -12.14 -3.67 -1.20
CA SER A 67 -12.38 -2.86 -2.39
C SER A 67 -12.00 -1.41 -2.16
N ASP A 68 -12.33 -0.81 -1.02
CA ASP A 68 -11.97 0.57 -0.67
C ASP A 68 -10.47 0.79 -0.41
N ALA A 69 -9.68 -0.29 -0.42
CA ALA A 69 -8.25 -0.31 -0.16
C ALA A 69 -7.85 0.21 1.23
N CYS A 70 -8.75 0.24 2.21
CA CYS A 70 -8.43 0.76 3.54
C CYS A 70 -7.41 -0.11 4.31
N ASN A 71 -7.32 -1.41 3.98
CA ASN A 71 -6.37 -2.35 4.56
C ASN A 71 -5.17 -2.66 3.64
N TRP A 72 -4.89 -1.81 2.66
CA TRP A 72 -3.86 -2.05 1.63
C TRP A 72 -2.47 -2.34 2.23
N ASP A 73 -2.02 -1.57 3.22
CA ASP A 73 -0.67 -1.72 3.77
C ASP A 73 -0.49 -3.06 4.50
N ASP A 74 -1.51 -3.48 5.26
CA ASP A 74 -1.54 -4.78 5.92
C ASP A 74 -1.58 -5.92 4.91
N PHE A 75 -2.42 -5.78 3.88
CA PHE A 75 -2.49 -6.73 2.76
C PHE A 75 -1.13 -6.86 2.07
N LEU A 76 -0.52 -5.75 1.64
CA LEU A 76 0.75 -5.71 0.91
C LEU A 76 1.87 -6.35 1.72
N THR A 77 1.94 -6.04 3.02
CA THR A 77 2.94 -6.61 3.93
C THR A 77 2.78 -8.13 4.04
N ARG A 78 1.57 -8.61 4.33
CA ARG A 78 1.28 -10.04 4.47
C ARG A 78 1.46 -10.79 3.17
N TRP A 79 1.03 -10.20 2.05
CA TRP A 79 1.21 -10.74 0.71
C TRP A 79 2.69 -10.91 0.36
N THR A 80 3.51 -9.89 0.59
CA THR A 80 4.95 -9.91 0.30
C THR A 80 5.66 -11.00 1.09
N ILE A 81 5.33 -11.17 2.38
CA ILE A 81 5.85 -12.26 3.21
C ILE A 81 5.41 -13.62 2.65
N ALA A 82 4.15 -13.76 2.28
CA ALA A 82 3.60 -15.01 1.77
C ALA A 82 4.25 -15.45 0.44
N ILE A 83 4.40 -14.54 -0.52
CA ILE A 83 5.07 -14.86 -1.81
C ILE A 83 6.56 -15.13 -1.64
N GLY A 84 7.22 -14.50 -0.66
CA GLY A 84 8.61 -14.79 -0.30
C GLY A 84 8.75 -16.20 0.27
N GLY A 85 7.92 -16.56 1.27
CA GLY A 85 7.92 -17.88 1.90
C GLY A 85 7.49 -19.02 0.96
N ALA A 86 6.54 -18.76 0.06
CA ALA A 86 6.07 -19.73 -0.92
C ALA A 86 6.97 -19.86 -2.15
N GLY A 87 7.96 -18.97 -2.32
CA GLY A 87 8.87 -18.98 -3.47
C GLY A 87 8.25 -18.41 -4.76
N TYR A 88 7.25 -17.55 -4.68
CA TYR A 88 6.62 -16.89 -5.83
C TYR A 88 7.16 -15.50 -6.12
N ALA A 89 8.05 -14.94 -5.29
CA ALA A 89 8.49 -13.54 -5.38
C ALA A 89 8.96 -13.12 -6.80
N HIS A 90 9.70 -13.98 -7.49
CA HIS A 90 10.19 -13.72 -8.86
C HIS A 90 9.06 -13.54 -9.89
N LEU A 91 7.86 -14.08 -9.65
CA LEU A 91 6.73 -13.91 -10.56
C LEU A 91 6.15 -12.48 -10.53
N PHE A 92 6.49 -11.70 -9.51
CA PHE A 92 6.07 -10.31 -9.32
C PHE A 92 7.18 -9.32 -9.70
N ASP A 93 8.34 -9.81 -10.13
CA ASP A 93 9.46 -9.00 -10.60
C ASP A 93 9.27 -8.64 -12.09
N PRO A 94 9.19 -7.36 -12.45
CA PRO A 94 9.09 -6.93 -13.85
C PRO A 94 10.29 -7.33 -14.72
N THR A 95 11.44 -7.62 -14.11
CA THR A 95 12.67 -8.01 -14.80
C THR A 95 12.78 -9.52 -15.03
N PHE A 96 11.88 -10.31 -14.43
CA PHE A 96 11.87 -11.75 -14.61
C PHE A 96 11.32 -12.13 -15.99
N GLU A 97 12.15 -12.81 -16.77
CA GLU A 97 11.78 -13.39 -18.07
C GLU A 97 11.24 -14.81 -17.88
N PRO A 98 9.95 -15.07 -18.23
CA PRO A 98 9.39 -16.41 -18.19
C PRO A 98 10.10 -17.36 -19.17
N PRO A 99 10.24 -18.64 -18.82
CA PRO A 99 10.67 -19.64 -19.78
C PRO A 99 9.66 -19.74 -20.92
N THR A 100 10.16 -19.89 -22.14
CA THR A 100 9.36 -20.11 -23.34
C THR A 100 9.12 -21.60 -23.55
N ARG A 101 8.00 -21.95 -24.16
CA ARG A 101 7.72 -23.35 -24.52
C ARG A 101 8.73 -23.78 -25.59
N PRO A 102 9.52 -24.84 -25.37
CA PRO A 102 10.45 -25.31 -26.40
C PRO A 102 9.69 -25.86 -27.60
N THR A 103 10.20 -25.57 -28.80
CA THR A 103 9.58 -25.96 -30.08
C THR A 103 10.35 -27.05 -30.82
N ASP A 104 11.67 -27.16 -30.59
CA ASP A 104 12.52 -28.14 -31.25
C ASP A 104 12.68 -29.42 -30.42
N SER A 105 11.84 -30.42 -30.72
CA SER A 105 11.89 -31.73 -30.07
C SER A 105 13.13 -32.56 -30.40
N GLY A 106 13.95 -32.14 -31.38
CA GLY A 106 15.23 -32.76 -31.70
C GLY A 106 16.40 -32.28 -30.84
N SER A 107 16.22 -31.18 -30.08
CA SER A 107 17.27 -30.64 -29.21
C SER A 107 17.57 -31.58 -28.05
N SER A 108 18.87 -31.75 -27.75
CA SER A 108 19.34 -32.47 -26.56
C SER A 108 18.85 -31.85 -25.22
N THR A 109 18.44 -30.58 -25.22
CA THR A 109 17.90 -29.89 -24.03
C THR A 109 16.38 -29.89 -23.95
N TYR A 110 15.67 -30.36 -24.98
CA TYR A 110 14.22 -30.21 -25.11
C TYR A 110 13.44 -30.68 -23.87
N ALA A 111 13.78 -31.86 -23.34
CA ALA A 111 13.09 -32.43 -22.19
C ALA A 111 13.26 -31.57 -20.92
N THR A 112 14.46 -31.01 -20.71
CA THR A 112 14.77 -30.13 -19.58
C THR A 112 14.06 -28.78 -19.71
N ASP A 113 14.08 -28.20 -20.91
CA ASP A 113 13.42 -26.93 -21.20
C ASP A 113 11.89 -27.06 -21.06
N LEU A 114 11.33 -28.19 -21.49
CA LEU A 114 9.91 -28.48 -21.37
C LEU A 114 9.50 -28.64 -19.91
N ALA A 115 10.27 -29.42 -19.14
CA ALA A 115 10.02 -29.58 -17.70
C ALA A 115 10.08 -28.23 -16.95
N THR A 116 11.02 -27.36 -17.34
CA THR A 116 11.14 -26.00 -16.78
C THR A 116 9.93 -25.14 -17.11
N TYR A 117 9.49 -25.15 -18.37
CA TYR A 117 8.29 -24.43 -18.82
C TYR A 117 7.01 -24.90 -18.12
N GLU A 118 6.83 -26.22 -17.97
CA GLU A 118 5.68 -26.81 -17.29
C GLU A 118 5.69 -26.48 -15.79
N ALA A 119 6.86 -26.55 -15.15
CA ALA A 119 7.02 -26.17 -13.75
C ALA A 119 6.66 -24.69 -13.52
N TYR A 120 7.13 -23.80 -14.39
CA TYR A 120 6.76 -22.38 -14.36
C TYR A 120 5.26 -22.17 -14.55
N THR A 121 4.65 -22.80 -15.56
CA THR A 121 3.22 -22.63 -15.85
C THR A 121 2.34 -23.07 -14.67
N ARG A 122 2.71 -24.16 -14.00
CA ARG A 122 2.05 -24.60 -12.77
C ARG A 122 2.22 -23.57 -11.63
N LEU A 123 3.43 -23.03 -11.49
CA LEU A 123 3.73 -22.01 -10.48
C LEU A 123 2.91 -20.73 -10.68
N GLU A 124 2.84 -20.28 -11.94
CA GLU A 124 2.08 -19.10 -12.36
C GLU A 124 0.58 -19.28 -12.09
N SER A 125 0.02 -20.43 -12.45
CA SER A 125 -1.39 -20.77 -12.17
C SER A 125 -1.70 -20.80 -10.67
N GLN A 126 -0.80 -21.34 -9.84
CA GLN A 126 -0.94 -21.34 -8.38
C GLN A 126 -0.92 -19.92 -7.83
N ALA A 127 0.06 -19.10 -8.23
CA ALA A 127 0.19 -17.73 -7.77
C ALA A 127 -1.05 -16.88 -8.15
N ARG A 128 -1.60 -17.07 -9.35
CA ARG A 128 -2.86 -16.44 -9.78
C ARG A 128 -4.03 -16.84 -8.92
N SER A 129 -4.15 -18.14 -8.61
CA SER A 129 -5.24 -18.65 -7.77
C SER A 129 -5.16 -18.08 -6.35
N HIS A 130 -3.96 -18.01 -5.78
CA HIS A 130 -3.75 -17.38 -4.48
C HIS A 130 -4.10 -15.90 -4.50
N LEU A 131 -3.66 -15.16 -5.52
CA LEU A 131 -3.96 -13.73 -5.64
C LEU A 131 -5.47 -13.53 -5.80
N ALA A 132 -6.13 -14.30 -6.67
CA ALA A 132 -7.58 -14.22 -6.86
C ALA A 132 -8.36 -14.52 -5.57
N GLY A 133 -7.91 -15.48 -4.77
CA GLY A 133 -8.58 -15.88 -3.53
C GLY A 133 -8.52 -14.85 -2.39
N VAL A 134 -7.70 -13.82 -2.51
CA VAL A 134 -7.52 -12.78 -1.47
C VAL A 134 -8.00 -11.41 -1.94
N LEU A 135 -8.81 -11.32 -2.99
CA LEU A 135 -9.39 -10.06 -3.48
C LEU A 135 -10.91 -10.08 -3.36
N GLU A 136 -11.50 -8.95 -3.00
CA GLU A 136 -12.95 -8.75 -3.17
C GLU A 136 -13.35 -8.78 -4.65
N ASP A 137 -14.57 -9.23 -4.94
CA ASP A 137 -15.10 -9.45 -6.29
C ASP A 137 -14.93 -8.26 -7.23
N ASP A 138 -15.11 -7.04 -6.71
CA ASP A 138 -14.95 -5.80 -7.49
C ASP A 138 -13.52 -5.58 -7.97
N MET A 139 -12.54 -5.90 -7.13
CA MET A 139 -11.14 -5.85 -7.49
C MET A 139 -10.74 -7.04 -8.36
N LEU A 140 -11.22 -8.23 -8.02
CA LEU A 140 -10.99 -9.45 -8.79
C LEU A 140 -11.38 -9.28 -10.26
N ARG A 141 -12.58 -8.76 -10.54
CA ARG A 141 -13.05 -8.48 -11.91
C ARG A 141 -12.13 -7.52 -12.65
N LYS A 142 -11.64 -6.48 -11.99
CA LYS A 142 -10.75 -5.47 -12.60
C LYS A 142 -9.38 -6.05 -12.92
N VAL A 143 -8.81 -6.84 -12.01
CA VAL A 143 -7.45 -7.38 -12.19
C VAL A 143 -7.39 -8.58 -13.12
N LEU A 144 -8.48 -9.37 -13.25
CA LEU A 144 -8.52 -10.51 -14.16
C LEU A 144 -8.71 -10.10 -15.61
N ARG A 145 -9.44 -9.02 -15.87
CA ARG A 145 -9.75 -8.56 -17.22
C ARG A 145 -8.46 -8.32 -18.00
N ASP A 146 -8.28 -9.02 -19.12
CA ASP A 146 -7.12 -8.91 -20.02
C ASP A 146 -5.77 -9.20 -19.33
N SER A 147 -5.74 -10.04 -18.29
CA SER A 147 -4.50 -10.44 -17.61
C SER A 147 -4.06 -11.83 -18.04
N THR A 148 -2.84 -11.91 -18.57
CA THR A 148 -2.25 -13.16 -19.05
C THR A 148 -1.30 -13.76 -18.03
N ARG A 149 -0.68 -12.92 -17.18
CA ARG A 149 0.26 -13.29 -16.13
C ARG A 149 -0.22 -12.82 -14.75
N VAL A 150 0.29 -13.45 -13.70
CA VAL A 150 0.09 -12.96 -12.32
C VAL A 150 0.67 -11.55 -12.11
N LEU A 151 1.75 -11.22 -12.83
CA LEU A 151 2.33 -9.86 -12.82
C LEU A 151 1.33 -8.83 -13.35
N ASP A 152 0.59 -9.12 -14.41
CA ASP A 152 -0.43 -8.22 -14.97
C ASP A 152 -1.54 -7.97 -13.94
N MET A 153 -1.99 -9.03 -13.25
CA MET A 153 -2.98 -8.92 -12.18
C MET A 153 -2.46 -8.03 -11.05
N TRP A 154 -1.20 -8.22 -10.65
CA TRP A 154 -0.55 -7.43 -9.60
C TRP A 154 -0.43 -5.96 -9.96
N GLN A 155 0.04 -5.64 -11.16
CA GLN A 155 0.18 -4.25 -11.63
C GLN A 155 -1.18 -3.55 -11.70
N LYS A 156 -2.22 -4.24 -12.18
CA LYS A 156 -3.60 -3.71 -12.19
C LYS A 156 -4.14 -3.48 -10.79
N LEU A 157 -3.82 -4.37 -9.84
CA LEU A 157 -4.20 -4.22 -8.44
C LEU A 157 -3.58 -2.95 -7.85
N VAL A 158 -2.26 -2.80 -7.99
CA VAL A 158 -1.51 -1.63 -7.49
C VAL A 158 -2.07 -0.35 -8.11
N ALA A 159 -2.31 -0.32 -9.42
CA ALA A 159 -2.88 0.83 -10.10
C ALA A 159 -4.31 1.15 -9.60
N ALA A 160 -5.14 0.14 -9.36
CA ALA A 160 -6.49 0.34 -8.84
C ALA A 160 -6.49 0.98 -7.46
N VAL A 161 -5.57 0.56 -6.59
CA VAL A 161 -5.42 1.11 -5.24
C VAL A 161 -4.88 2.54 -5.28
N GLN A 162 -3.85 2.79 -6.10
CA GLN A 162 -3.29 4.13 -6.28
C GLN A 162 -4.35 5.12 -6.76
N ASN A 163 -5.12 4.76 -7.80
CA ASN A 163 -6.22 5.58 -8.30
C ASN A 163 -7.26 5.89 -7.21
N LYS A 164 -7.59 4.92 -6.35
CA LYS A 164 -8.51 5.16 -5.23
C LYS A 164 -7.95 6.14 -4.22
N SER A 165 -6.68 5.98 -3.85
CA SER A 165 -6.01 6.90 -2.91
C SER A 165 -6.01 8.35 -3.43
N GLU A 166 -5.78 8.53 -4.74
CA GLU A 166 -5.81 9.86 -5.38
C GLU A 166 -7.20 10.48 -5.37
N VAL A 167 -8.25 9.69 -5.66
CA VAL A 167 -9.65 10.14 -5.61
C VAL A 167 -10.04 10.55 -4.19
N MET A 168 -9.68 9.76 -3.17
CA MET A 168 -9.96 10.10 -1.77
C MET A 168 -9.26 11.38 -1.34
N ILE A 169 -7.99 11.56 -1.73
CA ILE A 169 -7.23 12.79 -1.46
C ILE A 169 -7.89 13.98 -2.15
N ALA A 170 -8.32 13.84 -3.40
CA ALA A 170 -9.00 14.90 -4.16
C ALA A 170 -10.34 15.28 -3.52
N GLN A 171 -11.13 14.30 -3.08
CA GLN A 171 -12.39 14.53 -2.38
C GLN A 171 -12.17 15.27 -1.06
N ALA A 172 -11.22 14.81 -0.23
CA ALA A 172 -10.89 15.46 1.04
C ALA A 172 -10.45 16.93 0.83
N LYS A 173 -9.66 17.20 -0.22
CA LYS A 173 -9.29 18.57 -0.61
C LYS A 173 -10.51 19.40 -1.02
N GLY A 174 -11.42 18.84 -1.81
CA GLY A 174 -12.66 19.51 -2.22
C GLY A 174 -13.56 19.87 -1.04
N GLU A 175 -13.77 18.94 -0.12
CA GLU A 175 -14.55 19.17 1.11
C GLU A 175 -13.91 20.25 1.99
N TRP A 176 -12.58 20.23 2.13
CA TRP A 176 -11.85 21.26 2.86
C TRP A 176 -12.00 22.64 2.22
N MET A 177 -11.93 22.73 0.89
CA MET A 177 -12.13 24.00 0.16
C MET A 177 -13.57 24.51 0.33
N GLN A 178 -14.58 23.64 0.26
CA GLN A 178 -15.98 24.04 0.44
C GLN A 178 -16.27 24.60 1.83
N ARG A 179 -15.65 24.06 2.89
CA ARG A 179 -15.80 24.56 4.26
C ARG A 179 -15.17 25.94 4.48
N ARG A 180 -14.14 26.31 3.69
CA ARG A 180 -13.39 27.56 3.84
C ARG A 180 -13.75 28.64 2.83
N CYS A 181 -14.28 28.25 1.68
CA CYS A 181 -14.81 29.14 0.66
C CYS A 181 -16.29 28.82 0.50
N PRO A 182 -17.18 29.36 1.35
CA PRO A 182 -18.60 29.33 1.04
C PRO A 182 -18.75 29.93 -0.35
N ARG A 183 -19.37 29.18 -1.27
CA ARG A 183 -19.74 29.74 -2.58
C ARG A 183 -20.47 31.02 -2.28
N HIS A 184 -20.01 32.14 -2.84
CA HIS A 184 -20.77 33.37 -2.86
C HIS A 184 -22.07 33.03 -3.60
N GLU A 185 -23.11 32.65 -2.86
CA GLU A 185 -24.46 32.65 -3.38
C GLU A 185 -24.71 34.09 -3.78
N THR A 186 -24.88 34.29 -5.08
CA THR A 186 -25.31 35.55 -5.66
C THR A 186 -26.70 35.88 -5.11
N ILE A 187 -26.74 36.53 -3.95
CA ILE A 187 -27.91 37.20 -3.41
C ILE A 187 -28.18 38.41 -4.33
N ALA A 188 -28.87 38.18 -5.44
CA ALA A 188 -29.50 39.23 -6.23
C ALA A 188 -30.60 38.68 -7.14
N ARG A 189 -31.65 38.09 -6.55
CA ARG A 189 -32.99 38.16 -7.14
C ARG A 189 -33.94 38.73 -6.10
N ARG A 190 -33.92 40.06 -5.96
CA ARG A 190 -35.02 40.78 -5.31
C ARG A 190 -36.28 40.62 -6.17
N PRO A 191 -37.43 40.23 -5.60
CA PRO A 191 -38.70 40.38 -6.29
C PRO A 191 -39.09 41.86 -6.28
N LEU A 192 -39.19 42.50 -7.44
CA LEU A 192 -39.85 43.80 -7.56
C LEU A 192 -41.36 43.57 -7.43
N HIS A 193 -41.88 43.67 -6.21
CA HIS A 193 -43.28 43.99 -5.98
C HIS A 193 -43.55 45.38 -6.58
N ARG A 194 -44.22 45.44 -7.74
CA ARG A 194 -44.82 46.68 -8.23
C ARG A 194 -46.26 46.74 -7.70
N VAL A 195 -46.44 47.57 -6.68
CA VAL A 195 -47.72 47.95 -6.10
C VAL A 195 -48.54 48.75 -7.12
N LEU A 196 -49.82 48.41 -7.22
CA LEU A 196 -50.87 49.09 -7.96
C LEU A 196 -51.02 50.55 -7.51
N ARG A 197 -51.10 51.47 -8.48
CA ARG A 197 -52.01 52.62 -8.49
C ARG A 197 -52.36 52.95 -9.93
#